data_AF-A0A949IVZ0-F1
#
_entry.id   AF-A0A949IVZ0-F1
#
_cell.length_a   1.000
_cell.length_b   1.000
_cell.length_c   1.000
_cell.angle_alpha   90.00
_cell.angle_beta   90.00
_cell.angle_gamma   90.00
#
_symmetry.space_group_name_H-M   'P 1'
#
loop_
_entity.id
_entity.type
_entity.pdbx_description
1 polymer ?
#
loop_
_entity_poly.entity_id
_entity_poly.type
_entity_poly.pdbx_seq_one_letter_code
_entity_poly.pdbx_strand_id
1 'polypeptide(L)' 'MNQGQIIDFTREAIMLTLEISTPIMVIGLVVGVIISLLQALTQVQEMTLTFVPKIIAIFGAMFVLFP' A
#
# COMPACT_ATOMS: atom_id res chain seq x y z
N MET A 1 3.56 -17.75 -29.75
CA MET A 1 2.89 -16.65 -29.02
C MET A 1 2.40 -15.67 -30.07
N ASN A 2 1.09 -15.61 -30.29
CA ASN A 2 0.49 -14.66 -31.24
C ASN A 2 0.41 -13.27 -30.59
N GLN A 3 0.37 -12.19 -31.39
CA GLN A 3 0.33 -10.82 -30.86
C GLN A 3 -0.85 -10.59 -29.89
N GLY A 4 -2.02 -11.17 -30.18
CA GLY A 4 -3.19 -11.11 -29.28
C GLY A 4 -2.92 -11.72 -27.90
N GLN A 5 -2.25 -12.87 -27.84
CA GLN A 5 -1.94 -13.55 -26.57
C GLN A 5 -0.97 -12.76 -25.69
N ILE A 6 -0.05 -11.99 -26.28
CA ILE A 6 0.87 -11.13 -25.54
C ILE A 6 0.13 -9.96 -24.88
N ILE A 7 -0.83 -9.38 -25.60
CA ILE A 7 -1.67 -8.29 -25.08
C ILE A 7 -2.55 -8.79 -23.93
N ASP A 8 -3.18 -9.95 -24.09
CA ASP A 8 -4.03 -10.54 -23.05
C ASP A 8 -3.22 -10.88 -21.80
N PHE A 9 -2.05 -11.50 -21.95
CA PHE A 9 -1.14 -11.79 -20.83
C PHE A 9 -0.69 -10.53 -20.11
N THR A 10 -0.38 -9.47 -20.85
CA THR A 10 0.02 -8.18 -20.27
C THR A 10 -1.12 -7.53 -19.49
N ARG A 11 -2.35 -7.58 -20.02
CA ARG A 11 -3.54 -7.09 -19.33
C ARG A 11 -3.76 -7.84 -18.01
N GLU A 12 -3.65 -9.16 -18.04
CA GLU A 12 -3.83 -10.00 -16.87
C GLU A 12 -2.76 -9.72 -15.80
N ALA A 13 -1.50 -9.56 -16.21
CA ALA A 13 -0.41 -9.18 -15.32
C ALA A 13 -0.64 -7.81 -14.65
N ILE A 14 -1.15 -6.82 -15.40
CA ILE A 14 -1.49 -5.50 -14.85
C ILE A 14 -2.63 -5.61 -13.85
N MET A 15 -3.71 -6.33 -14.19
CA MET A 15 -4.84 -6.50 -13.28
C MET A 15 -4.42 -7.22 -12.00
N LEU A 16 -3.62 -8.28 -12.10
CA LEU A 16 -3.08 -8.97 -10.94
C LEU A 16 -2.23 -8.04 -10.06
N THR A 17 -1.37 -7.22 -10.68
CA THR A 17 -0.56 -6.24 -9.93
C THR A 17 -1.44 -5.21 -9.22
N LEU A 18 -2.51 -4.74 -9.85
CA LEU A 18 -3.47 -3.82 -9.25
C LEU A 18 -4.21 -4.48 -8.09
N GLU A 19 -4.70 -5.70 -8.24
CA GLU A 19 -5.38 -6.45 -7.17
C GLU A 19 -4.46 -6.66 -5.95
N ILE A 20 -3.19 -6.95 -6.18
CA ILE A 20 -2.19 -7.14 -5.12
C ILE A 20 -1.87 -5.82 -4.40
N SER A 21 -1.67 -4.75 -5.16
CA SER A 21 -1.21 -3.45 -4.61
C SER A 21 -2.33 -2.63 -3.96
N THR A 22 -3.58 -2.76 -4.44
CA THR A 22 -4.73 -1.98 -3.96
C THR A 22 -4.94 -2.09 -2.44
N PRO A 23 -5.07 -3.28 -1.83
CA PRO A 23 -5.37 -3.37 -0.40
C PRO A 23 -4.21 -2.86 0.47
N ILE A 24 -2.96 -3.09 0.06
CA ILE A 24 -1.78 -2.55 0.75
C ILE A 24 -1.77 -1.02 0.69
N MET A 25 -2.05 -0.44 -0.49
CA MET A 25 -2.12 1.02 -0.66
C MET A 25 -3.21 1.63 0.23
N VAL A 26 -4.40 1.03 0.29
CA VAL A 26 -5.51 1.53 1.13
C VAL A 26 -5.09 1.56 2.60
N ILE A 27 -4.45 0.49 3.10
CA ILE A 27 -4.00 0.43 4.49
C ILE A 27 -2.91 1.50 4.76
N GLY A 28 -1.93 1.62 3.87
CA GLY A 28 -0.87 2.62 3.98
C GLY A 28 -1.40 4.06 3.94
N LEU A 29 -2.44 4.32 3.15
CA LEU A 29 -3.14 5.61 3.09
C LEU A 29 -3.89 5.90 4.40
N VAL A 30 -4.72 4.97 4.88
CA VAL A 30 -5.50 5.14 6.12
C VAL A 30 -4.57 5.43 7.30
N VAL A 31 -3.52 4.63 7.48
CA VAL A 31 -2.55 4.83 8.56
C VAL A 31 -1.79 6.14 8.36
N GLY A 32 -1.38 6.47 7.13
CA GLY A 32 -0.72 7.73 6.82
C GLY A 32 -1.56 8.95 7.20
N VAL A 33 -2.86 8.93 6.89
CA VAL A 33 -3.80 10.02 7.20
C VAL A 33 -4.04 10.14 8.70
N ILE A 34 -4.23 9.02 9.41
CA ILE A 34 -4.43 9.03 10.86
C ILE A 34 -3.19 9.64 11.55
N ILE A 35 -1.99 9.20 11.16
CA ILE A 35 -0.76 9.70 11.78
C ILE A 35 -0.51 11.17 11.41
N SER A 36 -0.73 11.58 10.15
CA SER A 36 -0.54 12.99 9.77
C SER A 36 -1.52 13.91 10.49
N LEU A 37 -2.75 13.46 10.75
CA LEU A 37 -3.72 14.21 11.56
C LEU A 37 -3.26 14.31 13.02
N LEU A 38 -2.79 13.22 13.63
CA LEU A 38 -2.27 13.25 15.00
C LEU A 38 -1.04 14.17 15.12
N GLN A 39 -0.16 14.18 14.13
CA GLN A 39 0.98 15.09 14.09
C GLN A 39 0.56 16.54 13.98
N ALA A 40 -0.43 16.85 13.14
CA ALA A 40 -0.98 18.19 13.02
C ALA A 40 -1.65 18.67 14.33
N LEU A 41 -2.43 17.79 14.99
CA LEU A 41 -3.14 18.11 16.23
C LEU A 41 -2.19 18.29 17.43
N THR A 42 -1.12 17.49 17.50
CA THR A 42 -0.14 17.54 18.61
C THR A 42 1.01 18.51 18.34
N GLN A 43 1.10 19.07 17.13
CA GLN A 43 2.21 19.89 16.65
C GLN A 43 3.58 19.18 16.66
N VAL A 44 3.60 17.85 16.78
CA VAL A 44 4.82 17.03 16.76
C VAL A 44 5.12 16.62 15.31
N GLN A 45 6.03 17.34 14.65
CA GLN A 45 6.44 17.08 13.26
C GLN A 45 7.73 16.26 13.18
N GLU A 46 7.83 15.22 14.01
CA GLU A 46 8.98 14.31 13.99
C GLU A 46 8.83 13.32 12.82
N MET A 47 9.78 13.34 11.89
CA MET A 47 9.72 12.49 10.70
C MET A 47 9.67 10.99 11.05
N THR A 48 10.32 10.58 12.15
CA THR A 48 10.35 9.19 12.62
C THR A 48 8.98 8.66 13.04
N LEU A 49 8.12 9.51 13.62
CA LEU A 49 6.76 9.14 14.04
C LEU A 49 5.82 8.85 12.86
N THR A 50 6.07 9.40 11.67
CA THR A 50 5.32 9.00 10.47
C THR A 50 5.73 7.64 9.95
N PHE A 51 7.01 7.31 10.10
CA PHE A 51 7.65 6.25 9.34
C PHE A 51 7.44 4.89 10.00
N VAL A 52 7.65 4.81 11.32
CA VAL A 52 7.57 3.55 12.07
C VAL A 52 6.16 2.93 12.04
N PRO A 53 5.07 3.65 12.38
CA PRO A 53 3.72 3.06 12.35
C PRO A 53 3.30 2.64 10.94
N LYS A 54 3.68 3.41 9.91
CA LYS A 54 3.37 3.10 8.51
C LYS A 54 4.05 1.82 8.05
N ILE A 55 5.32 1.61 8.41
CA ILE A 55 6.05 0.36 8.12
C ILE A 55 5.36 -0.83 8.75
N ILE A 56 5.06 -0.76 10.05
CA ILE A 56 4.43 -1.87 10.78
C ILE A 56 3.07 -2.24 10.14
N ALA A 57 2.29 -1.23 9.75
CA ALA A 57 1.01 -1.46 9.08
C ALA A 57 1.16 -2.14 7.72
N ILE A 58 2.14 -1.73 6.90
CA ILE A 58 2.39 -2.34 5.58
C ILE A 58 2.87 -3.78 5.74
N PHE A 59 3.84 -4.04 6.62
CA PHE A 59 4.33 -5.41 6.87
C PHE A 59 3.24 -6.31 7.46
N GLY A 60 2.43 -5.80 8.38
CA GLY A 60 1.28 -6.52 8.93
C GLY A 60 0.23 -6.82 7.85
N ALA A 61 -0.07 -5.85 6.99
CA ALA A 61 -0.98 -6.04 5.86
C ALA A 61 -0.47 -7.11 4.89
N MET A 62 0.83 -7.11 4.58
CA MET A 62 1.44 -8.13 3.75
C MET A 62 1.29 -9.52 4.37
N PHE A 63 1.60 -9.67 5.66
CA PHE A 63 1.49 -10.95 6.36
C PHE A 63 0.06 -11.50 6.40
N VAL A 64 -0.95 -10.63 6.49
CA VAL A 64 -2.36 -11.03 6.57
C VAL A 64 -2.97 -11.30 5.19
N LEU A 65 -2.65 -10.47 4.19
CA LEU A 65 -3.25 -10.52 2.85
C LEU A 65 -2.51 -11.48 1.91
N PHE A 66 -1.20 -11.67 2.12
CA PHE A 66 -0.34 -12.56 1.34
C PHE A 66 0.29 -13.60 2.27
N PRO A 67 -0.48 -14.61 2.73
CA PRO A 67 0.03 -15.71 3.54
C PRO A 67 1.05 -16.57 2.79
#